data_AF-A0A4V3SJQ2-F1
#
_entry.id   AF-A0A4V3SJQ2-F1
#
_cell.length_a   1.000
_cell.length_b   1.000
_cell.length_c   1.000
_cell.angle_alpha   90.00
_cell.angle_beta   90.00
_cell.angle_gamma   90.00
#
_symmetry.space_group_name_H-M   'P 1'
#
loop_
_entity.id
_entity.type
_entity.pdbx_description
1 polymer ?
#
loop_
_entity_poly.entity_id
_entity_poly.type
_entity_poly.pdbx_seq_one_letter_code
_entity_poly.pdbx_strand_id
1 'polypeptide(L)'
;MLVELKNGETLNGHLVSCDTYMNLMLREVVQTSPDGERFYRLPEAYVRGNNIKYLRLPEEIIDIVKEQQLAQQAAGGHRGGHGNDRGGHRGGFQRGRGQGRGGQGHRGGRGGRGRG
;
A
#
# COMPACT_ATOMS: atom_id res chain seq x y z
N MET A 1 -4.34 25.47 1.43
CA MET A 1 -2.94 25.11 1.76
C MET A 1 -2.02 26.04 0.99
N LEU A 2 -0.93 26.52 1.58
CA LEU A 2 0.06 27.35 0.89
C LEU A 2 1.30 26.53 0.53
N VAL A 3 1.77 26.71 -0.70
CA VAL A 3 3.00 26.13 -1.24
C VAL A 3 3.94 27.27 -1.62
N GLU A 4 5.15 27.30 -1.07
CA GLU A 4 6.20 28.21 -1.54
C GLU A 4 7.19 27.44 -2.41
N LEU A 5 7.42 27.96 -3.62
CA LEU A 5 8.36 27.41 -4.58
C LEU A 5 9.75 28.02 -4.38
N LYS A 6 10.79 27.32 -4.86
CA LYS A 6 12.19 27.76 -4.76
C LYS A 6 12.48 29.07 -5.50
N ASN A 7 11.68 29.41 -6.50
CA ASN A 7 11.77 30.68 -7.24
C ASN A 7 11.08 31.86 -6.51
N GLY A 8 10.49 31.63 -5.34
CA GLY A 8 9.79 32.65 -4.54
C GLY A 8 8.30 32.80 -4.87
N GLU A 9 7.79 32.10 -5.90
CA GLU A 9 6.34 32.09 -6.16
C GLU A 9 5.61 31.34 -5.05
N THR A 10 4.39 31.77 -4.75
CA THR A 10 3.51 31.06 -3.82
C THR A 10 2.21 30.65 -4.50
N LEU A 11 1.74 29.45 -4.18
CA LEU A 11 0.48 28.90 -4.66
C LEU A 11 -0.38 28.60 -3.44
N ASN A 12 -1.56 29.21 -3.37
CA ASN A 12 -2.56 28.91 -2.36
C ASN A 12 -3.74 28.20 -3.01
N GLY A 13 -4.03 26.97 -2.60
CA GLY A 13 -5.13 26.19 -3.14
C GLY A 13 -5.44 24.92 -2.33
N HIS A 14 -6.31 24.10 -2.89
CA HIS A 14 -6.73 22.83 -2.29
C HIS A 14 -5.92 21.67 -2.88
N LEU A 15 -5.29 20.87 -2.01
CA LEU A 15 -4.57 19.67 -2.44
C LEU A 15 -5.55 18.62 -2.93
N VAL A 16 -5.39 18.18 -4.18
CA VAL A 16 -6.18 17.11 -4.81
C VAL A 16 -5.44 15.78 -4.72
N SER A 17 -4.16 15.78 -5.07
CA SER A 17 -3.32 14.60 -5.00
C SER A 17 -1.85 14.96 -4.79
N CYS A 18 -1.12 14.03 -4.20
CA CYS A 18 0.32 14.08 -3.98
C CYS A 18 0.90 12.71 -4.29
N ASP A 19 2.04 12.65 -4.98
CA ASP A 19 2.78 11.41 -5.19
C ASP A 19 3.98 11.26 -4.24
N THR A 20 4.73 10.17 -4.38
CA THR A 20 5.92 9.88 -3.55
C THR A 20 7.12 10.80 -3.84
N TYR A 21 7.09 11.54 -4.94
CA TYR A 21 8.12 12.52 -5.32
C TYR A 21 7.73 13.95 -4.93
N MET A 22 6.64 14.11 -4.16
CA MET A 22 6.06 15.40 -3.78
C MET A 22 5.52 16.21 -4.96
N ASN A 23 5.22 15.59 -6.11
CA ASN A 23 4.46 16.29 -7.15
C ASN A 23 3.03 16.49 -6.67
N LEU A 24 2.51 17.71 -6.81
CA LEU A 24 1.22 18.10 -6.27
C LEU A 24 0.26 18.50 -7.39
N MET A 25 -0.99 18.12 -7.23
CA MET A 25 -2.11 18.63 -8.01
C MET A 25 -2.99 19.50 -7.11
N LEU A 26 -3.15 20.77 -7.45
CA LEU A 26 -3.89 21.78 -6.67
C LEU A 26 -5.09 22.33 -7.43
N ARG A 27 -6.24 22.47 -6.77
CA ARG A 27 -7.46 23.11 -7.33
C ARG A 27 -7.72 24.47 -6.72
N GLU A 28 -8.41 25.31 -7.49
CA GLU A 28 -8.85 26.66 -7.11
C GLU A 28 -7.68 27.50 -6.58
N VAL A 29 -6.65 27.63 -7.40
CA VAL A 29 -5.35 28.12 -6.99
C VAL A 29 -5.24 29.61 -7.20
N VAL A 30 -4.73 30.31 -6.20
CA VAL A 30 -4.23 31.68 -6.32
C VAL A 30 -2.71 31.61 -6.34
N GLN A 31 -2.11 31.93 -7.49
CA GLN A 31 -0.68 32.11 -7.63
C GLN A 31 -0.33 33.55 -7.30
N THR A 32 0.71 33.74 -6.49
CA THR A 32 1.32 35.05 -6.22
C THR A 32 2.74 35.03 -6.77
N SER A 33 3.10 36.06 -7.52
CA SER A 33 4.46 36.26 -8.04
C SER A 33 5.48 36.48 -6.91
N PRO A 34 6.79 36.30 -7.17
CA PRO A 34 7.81 36.43 -6.13
C PRO A 34 7.93 37.84 -5.54
N ASP A 35 7.57 38.85 -6.33
CA ASP A 35 7.51 40.26 -5.94
C ASP A 35 6.28 40.59 -5.06
N GLY A 36 5.30 39.68 -4.96
CA GLY A 36 4.08 39.88 -4.18
C GLY A 36 3.07 40.83 -4.82
N GLU A 37 3.31 41.32 -6.04
CA GLU A 37 2.49 42.36 -6.67
C GLU A 37 1.41 41.80 -7.61
N ARG A 38 1.62 40.60 -8.17
CA ARG A 38 0.73 40.00 -9.16
C ARG A 38 0.09 38.72 -8.64
N PHE A 39 -1.22 38.63 -8.87
CA PHE A 39 -2.04 37.52 -8.45
C PHE A 39 -2.76 36.93 -9.65
N TYR A 40 -2.66 35.62 -9.83
CA TYR A 40 -3.33 34.87 -10.89
C TYR A 40 -4.25 33.82 -10.27
N ARG A 41 -5.49 33.77 -10.75
CA ARG A 41 -6.45 32.73 -10.36
C ARG A 41 -6.43 31.63 -11.42
N LEU A 42 -6.10 30.42 -11.01
CA LEU A 42 -6.01 29.25 -11.86
C LEU A 42 -7.04 28.22 -11.37
N PRO A 43 -7.79 27.58 -12.28
CA PRO A 43 -8.70 26.51 -11.86
C PRO A 43 -7.93 25.31 -11.29
N GLU A 44 -6.78 24.99 -11.89
CA GLU A 44 -5.93 23.85 -11.54
C GLU A 44 -4.45 24.22 -11.75
N ALA A 45 -3.57 23.68 -10.90
CA ALA A 45 -2.12 23.80 -11.06
C ALA A 45 -1.41 22.49 -10.72
N TYR A 46 -0.47 22.09 -11.58
CA TYR A 46 0.44 20.97 -11.33
C TYR A 46 1.81 21.49 -10.92
N VAL A 47 2.31 21.04 -9.77
CA VAL A 47 3.59 21.47 -9.20
C VAL A 47 4.53 20.29 -9.14
N ARG A 48 5.73 20.46 -9.71
CA ARG A 48 6.79 19.44 -9.61
C ARG A 48 7.45 19.50 -8.23
N GLY A 49 7.56 18.37 -7.55
CA GLY A 49 7.98 18.30 -6.15
C GLY A 49 9.39 18.81 -5.88
N ASN A 50 10.30 18.64 -6.83
CA ASN A 50 11.68 19.14 -6.72
C ASN A 50 11.78 20.67 -6.65
N ASN A 51 10.75 21.40 -7.09
CA ASN A 51 10.72 22.87 -7.08
C ASN A 51 10.10 23.43 -5.80
N ILE A 52 9.57 22.57 -4.92
CA ILE A 52 8.96 22.99 -3.66
C ILE A 52 10.06 23.36 -2.66
N LYS A 53 9.87 24.48 -1.96
CA LYS A 53 10.70 24.89 -0.84
C LYS A 53 10.07 24.43 0.48
N TYR A 54 8.81 24.79 0.72
CA TYR A 54 8.04 24.29 1.86
C TYR A 54 6.53 24.38 1.61
N LEU A 55 5.76 23.69 2.45
CA LEU A 55 4.30 23.75 2.52
C LEU A 55 3.87 24.31 3.87
N ARG A 56 2.81 25.11 3.92
CA ARG A 56 2.12 25.46 5.17
C ARG A 56 0.84 24.66 5.27
N LEU A 57 0.78 23.80 6.28
CA LEU A 57 -0.37 22.96 6.60
C LEU A 57 -1.11 23.54 7.82
N PRO A 58 -2.44 23.38 7.88
CA PRO A 58 -3.20 23.64 9.11
C PRO A 58 -2.73 22.74 10.24
N GLU A 59 -2.72 23.25 11.48
CA GLU A 59 -2.30 22.48 12.66
C GLU A 59 -3.21 21.27 12.93
N GLU A 60 -4.50 21.39 12.58
CA GLU A 60 -5.53 20.35 12.71
C GLU A 60 -5.16 19.02 12.02
N ILE A 61 -4.34 19.08 10.96
CA ILE A 61 -3.92 17.87 10.22
C ILE A 61 -3.09 16.93 11.11
N ILE A 62 -2.36 17.46 12.09
CA ILE A 62 -1.51 16.65 12.96
C ILE A 62 -2.33 15.63 13.74
N ASP A 63 -3.49 16.05 14.26
CA ASP A 63 -4.31 15.19 15.10
C ASP A 63 -5.08 14.16 14.25
N ILE A 64 -5.57 14.56 13.07
CA ILE A 64 -6.21 13.66 12.11
C ILE A 64 -5.26 12.53 11.70
N VAL A 65 -3.99 12.86 11.40
CA VAL A 65 -3.00 11.85 10.98
C VAL A 65 -2.66 10.89 12.10
N LYS A 66 -2.54 11.36 13.35
CA LYS A 66 -2.31 10.49 14.51
C LYS A 66 -3.46 9.49 14.70
N GLU A 67 -4.71 9.97 14.61
CA GLU A 67 -5.88 9.11 14.75
C GLU A 67 -5.95 8.04 13.65
N GLN A 68 -5.69 8.44 12.39
CA GLN A 68 -5.64 7.52 11.26
C GLN A 68 -4.54 6.46 11.42
N GLN A 69 -3.35 6.84 11.90
CA GLN A 69 -2.24 5.92 12.10
C GLN A 69 -2.56 4.89 13.20
N LEU A 70 -3.20 5.32 14.29
CA LEU A 70 -3.66 4.43 15.35
C LEU A 70 -4.75 3.47 14.86
N ALA A 71 -5.73 3.95 14.09
CA ALA A 71 -6.78 3.12 13.51
C ALA A 71 -6.20 2.06 12.56
N GLN A 72 -5.19 2.42 11.76
CA GLN A 72 -4.54 1.51 10.83
C GLN A 72 -3.69 0.44 11.55
N GLN A 73 -3.04 0.80 12.65
CA GLN A 73 -2.32 -0.15 13.52
C GLN A 73 -3.28 -1.11 14.24
N ALA A 74 -4.41 -0.61 14.73
CA ALA A 74 -5.45 -1.44 15.35
C ALA A 74 -6.07 -2.43 14.35
N ALA A 75 -6.25 -2.02 13.09
CA ALA A 75 -6.73 -2.89 12.02
C ALA A 75 -5.69 -3.93 11.55
N GLY A 76 -4.39 -3.62 11.66
CA GLY A 76 -3.28 -4.53 11.31
C GLY A 76 -3.00 -5.62 12.35
N GLY A 77 -3.47 -5.47 13.59
CA GLY A 77 -3.24 -6.41 14.70
C GLY A 77 -3.94 -7.77 14.59
N HIS A 78 -4.78 -8.00 13.57
CA HIS A 78 -5.51 -9.25 13.40
C HIS A 78 -4.87 -10.25 12.41
N ARG A 79 -3.62 -10.03 11.98
CA ARG A 79 -2.86 -10.96 11.12
C ARG A 79 -1.69 -11.65 11.82
N GLY A 80 -1.84 -11.97 13.11
CA GLY A 80 -0.78 -12.60 13.92
C GLY A 80 -1.24 -13.70 14.87
N GLY A 81 -2.35 -14.38 14.59
CA GLY A 81 -2.96 -15.34 15.53
C GLY A 81 -3.48 -16.62 14.88
N HIS A 82 -2.69 -17.31 14.06
CA HIS A 82 -2.96 -18.72 13.79
C HIS A 82 -1.66 -19.49 13.58
N GLY A 83 -1.33 -20.31 14.59
CA GLY A 83 -0.39 -21.41 14.41
C GLY A 83 0.92 -21.25 15.15
N ASN A 84 0.89 -21.13 16.48
CA ASN A 84 1.75 -21.99 17.28
C ASN A 84 1.25 -22.11 18.71
N ASP A 85 1.44 -23.30 19.27
CA ASP A 85 1.40 -23.68 20.68
C ASP A 85 0.14 -24.38 21.22
N ARG A 86 0.32 -25.71 21.37
CA ARG A 86 -0.03 -26.59 22.51
C ARG A 86 -1.05 -27.70 22.24
N GLY A 87 -0.51 -28.86 21.84
CA GLY A 87 -1.24 -30.12 21.84
C GLY A 87 -0.35 -31.36 21.81
N GLY A 88 0.84 -31.32 22.44
CA GLY A 88 1.57 -32.55 22.73
C GLY A 88 0.86 -33.32 23.85
N HIS A 89 0.59 -34.61 23.62
CA HIS A 89 0.56 -35.76 24.55
C HIS A 89 -0.64 -36.72 24.36
N ARG A 90 -0.30 -38.03 24.34
CA ARG A 90 -1.13 -39.24 24.49
C ARG A 90 -1.74 -39.73 23.17
N GLY A 91 -1.29 -40.83 22.55
CA GLY A 91 -1.01 -42.14 23.15
C GLY A 91 -2.09 -43.11 22.65
N GLY A 92 -1.72 -44.30 22.16
CA GLY A 92 -2.73 -45.33 21.90
C GLY A 92 -2.46 -46.23 20.71
N PHE A 93 -1.90 -47.38 21.02
CA PHE A 93 -1.79 -48.57 20.19
C PHE A 93 -3.16 -49.11 19.71
N GLN A 94 -3.11 -49.87 18.61
CA GLN A 94 -4.01 -50.97 18.20
C GLN A 94 -5.38 -50.69 17.58
N ARG A 95 -5.52 -51.13 16.32
CA ARG A 95 -6.50 -52.12 15.76
C ARG A 95 -6.64 -51.85 14.25
N GLY A 96 -6.49 -52.75 13.30
CA GLY A 96 -6.25 -54.19 13.32
C GLY A 96 -6.19 -54.74 11.89
N ARG A 97 -5.57 -55.92 11.78
CA ARG A 97 -5.60 -56.95 10.73
C ARG A 97 -6.56 -56.77 9.54
N GLY A 98 -6.01 -56.92 8.34
CA GLY A 98 -6.76 -57.24 7.12
C GLY A 98 -5.83 -57.81 6.04
N GLN A 99 -5.56 -59.10 6.13
CA GLN A 99 -4.76 -59.90 5.19
C GLN A 99 -5.60 -60.28 3.97
N GLY A 100 -5.13 -60.01 2.75
CA GLY A 100 -5.83 -60.37 1.51
C GLY A 100 -4.88 -60.54 0.33
N ARG A 101 -4.61 -61.80 -0.01
CA ARG A 101 -3.81 -62.31 -1.14
C ARG A 101 -4.65 -62.30 -2.43
N GLY A 102 -4.03 -62.00 -3.58
CA GLY A 102 -4.53 -62.28 -4.94
C GLY A 102 -4.77 -61.00 -5.75
N GLY A 103 -4.39 -60.87 -7.02
CA GLY A 103 -3.86 -61.81 -7.99
C GLY A 103 -3.47 -61.07 -9.29
N GLN A 104 -2.88 -61.86 -10.18
CA GLN A 104 -2.27 -61.55 -11.47
C GLN A 104 -3.19 -60.84 -12.50
N GLY A 105 -2.59 -60.03 -13.40
CA GLY A 105 -3.17 -59.66 -14.71
C GLY A 105 -2.64 -58.31 -15.24
N HIS A 106 -1.45 -58.22 -15.86
CA HIS A 106 -1.15 -58.35 -17.31
C HIS A 106 -1.88 -57.39 -18.27
N ARG A 107 -1.08 -56.88 -19.24
CA ARG A 107 -1.39 -56.07 -20.45
C ARG A 107 -1.47 -54.56 -20.18
N GLY A 108 -0.48 -53.77 -20.56
CA GLY A 108 0.14 -53.62 -21.89
C GLY A 108 -0.26 -52.22 -22.38
N GLY A 109 0.54 -51.38 -23.02
CA GLY A 109 1.89 -51.41 -23.56
C GLY A 109 2.01 -50.18 -24.47
N ARG A 110 3.26 -49.82 -24.79
CA ARG A 110 3.68 -49.20 -26.06
C ARG A 110 3.57 -47.67 -26.25
N GLY A 111 4.76 -47.09 -26.46
CA GLY A 111 5.03 -46.00 -27.41
C GLY A 111 5.30 -44.65 -26.72
N GLY A 112 6.48 -44.04 -26.72
CA GLY A 112 7.65 -44.16 -27.59
C GLY A 112 7.68 -43.02 -28.62
N ARG A 113 8.84 -42.32 -28.68
CA ARG A 113 9.28 -41.21 -29.58
C ARG A 113 9.02 -39.81 -29.01
N GLY A 114 9.96 -38.88 -28.97
CA GLY A 114 11.29 -38.79 -29.59
C GLY A 114 11.40 -37.47 -30.37
N ARG A 115 12.33 -36.62 -29.92
CA ARG A 115 13.09 -35.55 -30.62
C ARG A 115 12.35 -34.55 -31.53
N GLY A 116 12.55 -33.28 -31.17
CA GLY A 116 12.64 -32.10 -32.03
C GLY A 116 13.47 -31.08 -31.28
#